data_AF-A0A1A0K0Y1-F1
#
_entry.id   AF-A0A1A0K0Y1-F1
#
_cell.length_a   1.000
_cell.length_b   1.000
_cell.length_c   1.000
_cell.angle_alpha   90.00
_cell.angle_beta   90.00
_cell.angle_gamma   90.00
#
_symmetry.space_group_name_H-M   'P 1'
#
loop_
_entity.id
_entity.type
_entity.pdbx_description
1 polymer ?
#
loop_
_entity_poly.entity_id
_entity_poly.type
_entity_poly.pdbx_seq_one_letter_code
_entity_poly.pdbx_strand_id
1 'polypeptide(L)'
;MALPEWVSETTGNDSWRHVAEKLHTTHSTIQRRLKNSEADAVVELASAYGVNPIPGLVAAGSITREDIMAYAATYAVEDLDDVELARIMVERLEQREKENEMPLNAVAYNGPDEDAERGFNDDYSG
;
A
#
# COMPACT_ATOMS: atom_id res chain seq x y z
N MET A 1 3.09 1.61 6.64
CA MET A 1 4.41 2.03 6.14
C MET A 1 5.01 3.00 7.14
N ALA A 2 6.29 2.83 7.49
CA ALA A 2 7.01 3.75 8.38
C ALA A 2 7.73 4.85 7.58
N LEU A 3 8.06 5.99 8.21
CA LEU A 3 8.72 7.11 7.50
C LEU A 3 10.04 6.70 6.81
N PRO A 4 10.95 5.91 7.43
CA PRO A 4 12.18 5.49 6.76
C PRO A 4 11.93 4.65 5.50
N GLU A 5 10.90 3.81 5.52
CA GLU A 5 10.48 2.96 4.40
C GLU A 5 9.97 3.82 3.24
N TRP A 6 9.08 4.78 3.52
CA TRP A 6 8.60 5.75 2.52
C TRP A 6 9.74 6.58 1.91
N VAL A 7 10.72 7.00 2.72
CA VAL A 7 11.90 7.73 2.23
C VAL A 7 12.70 6.87 1.25
N SER A 8 13.00 5.62 1.59
CA SER A 8 13.73 4.72 0.67
C SER A 8 13.00 4.45 -0.64
N GLU A 9 11.68 4.26 -0.59
CA GLU A 9 10.85 4.08 -1.79
C GLU A 9 10.85 5.35 -2.66
N THR A 10 10.65 6.50 -2.04
CA THR A 10 10.60 7.81 -2.72
C THR A 10 11.92 8.14 -3.40
N THR A 11 13.05 7.88 -2.74
CA THR A 11 14.37 8.21 -3.27
C THR A 11 14.92 7.15 -4.22
N GLY A 12 14.23 6.02 -4.42
CA GLY A 12 14.79 4.88 -5.15
C GLY A 12 16.09 4.36 -4.53
N ASN A 13 16.26 4.54 -3.21
CA ASN A 13 17.49 4.31 -2.46
C ASN A 13 18.71 5.15 -2.91
N ASP A 14 18.48 6.36 -3.42
CA ASP A 14 19.56 7.30 -3.69
C ASP A 14 20.45 7.52 -2.48
N SER A 15 21.74 7.74 -2.73
CA SER A 15 22.67 8.10 -1.68
C SER A 15 22.24 9.43 -1.04
N TRP A 16 22.42 9.57 0.27
CA TRP A 16 22.09 10.80 0.97
C TRP A 16 22.82 12.05 0.47
N ARG A 17 23.97 11.88 -0.21
CA ARG A 17 24.66 12.97 -0.90
C ARG A 17 23.86 13.48 -2.09
N HIS A 18 23.34 12.56 -2.90
CA HIS A 18 22.51 12.91 -4.06
C HIS A 18 21.17 13.52 -3.64
N VAL A 19 20.53 12.94 -2.62
CA VAL A 19 19.33 13.52 -2.00
C VAL A 19 19.62 14.96 -1.57
N ALA A 20 20.69 15.19 -0.81
CA ALA A 20 21.05 16.52 -0.32
C ALA A 20 21.37 17.51 -1.45
N GLU A 21 22.05 17.07 -2.51
CA GLU A 21 22.32 17.86 -3.70
C GLU A 21 21.01 18.33 -4.37
N LYS A 22 20.05 17.42 -4.54
CA LYS A 22 18.75 17.69 -5.15
C LYS A 22 17.88 18.64 -4.31
N LEU A 23 18.00 18.56 -2.99
CA LEU A 23 17.33 19.47 -2.05
C LEU A 23 18.15 20.75 -1.75
N HIS A 24 19.30 20.94 -2.40
CA HIS A 24 20.19 22.09 -2.15
C HIS A 24 20.53 22.29 -0.65
N THR A 25 20.77 21.20 0.07
CA THR A 25 21.06 21.18 1.51
C THR A 25 22.25 20.27 1.81
N THR A 26 22.54 20.01 3.09
CA THR A 26 23.54 19.02 3.48
C THR A 26 22.89 17.69 3.87
N HIS A 27 23.59 16.59 3.60
CA HIS A 27 23.18 15.24 4.02
C HIS A 27 22.84 15.19 5.52
N SER A 28 23.69 15.73 6.39
CA SER A 28 23.44 15.74 7.83
C SER A 28 22.18 16.52 8.21
N THR A 29 21.86 17.59 7.49
CA THR A 29 20.67 18.40 7.74
C THR A 29 19.41 17.64 7.37
N ILE A 30 19.31 17.13 6.12
CA ILE A 30 18.09 16.45 5.67
C ILE A 30 17.84 15.14 6.43
N GLN A 31 18.88 14.37 6.74
CA GLN A 31 18.74 13.19 7.59
C GLN A 31 18.20 13.52 8.98
N ARG A 32 18.71 14.58 9.61
CA ARG A 32 18.26 15.01 10.94
C ARG A 32 16.78 15.41 10.90
N ARG A 33 16.38 16.21 9.91
CA ARG A 33 14.99 16.70 9.79
C ARG A 33 14.02 15.55 9.55
N LEU A 34 14.36 14.60 8.67
CA LEU A 34 13.55 13.40 8.43
C LEU A 34 13.51 12.48 9.65
N LYS A 35 14.63 12.33 10.38
CA LYS A 35 14.65 11.58 11.65
C LYS A 35 13.74 12.20 12.72
N ASN A 36 13.61 13.52 12.71
CA ASN A 36 12.73 14.27 13.59
C ASN A 36 11.27 14.32 13.09
N SER A 37 10.96 13.65 11.97
CA SER A 37 9.64 13.69 11.34
C SER A 37 9.15 15.11 11.02
N GLU A 38 10.07 16.01 10.65
CA GLU A 38 9.73 17.39 10.30
C GLU A 38 8.92 17.40 8.98
N ALA A 39 7.68 17.91 9.03
CA ALA A 39 6.73 17.86 7.91
C ALA A 39 7.21 18.61 6.66
N ASP A 40 7.92 19.72 6.85
CA ASP A 40 8.49 20.51 5.77
C ASP A 40 9.54 19.72 4.98
N ALA A 41 10.37 18.91 5.64
CA ALA A 41 11.35 18.04 5.01
C ALA A 41 10.68 16.94 4.18
N VAL A 42 9.54 16.42 4.63
CA VAL A 42 8.74 15.45 3.88
C VAL A 42 8.19 16.07 2.59
N VAL A 43 7.62 17.28 2.68
CA VAL A 43 7.09 18.01 1.51
C VAL A 43 8.20 18.37 0.54
N GLU A 44 9.34 18.83 1.04
CA GLU A 44 10.52 19.18 0.24
C GLU A 44 11.06 17.96 -0.53
N LEU A 45 11.18 16.81 0.15
CA LEU A 45 11.59 15.55 -0.47
C LEU A 45 10.59 15.10 -1.54
N ALA A 46 9.29 15.10 -1.23
CA ALA A 46 8.24 14.69 -2.15
C ALA A 46 8.25 15.56 -3.42
N SER A 47 8.37 16.89 -3.26
CA SER A 47 8.48 17.84 -4.36
C SER A 47 9.72 17.58 -5.22
N ALA A 48 10.89 17.38 -4.61
CA ALA A 48 12.13 17.09 -5.32
C ALA A 48 12.07 15.79 -6.14
N TYR A 49 11.27 14.81 -5.71
CA TYR A 49 11.10 13.53 -6.39
C TYR A 49 9.81 13.42 -7.23
N GLY A 50 8.97 14.45 -7.25
CA GLY A 50 7.74 14.47 -8.04
C GLY A 50 6.67 13.48 -7.56
N VAL A 51 6.64 13.18 -6.27
CA VAL A 51 5.69 12.23 -5.67
C VAL A 51 4.67 12.94 -4.77
N ASN A 52 3.59 12.25 -4.44
CA ASN A 52 2.59 12.77 -3.50
C ASN A 52 3.17 12.81 -2.06
N PRO A 53 3.12 13.95 -1.34
CA PRO A 53 3.64 14.06 0.03
C PRO A 53 2.76 13.38 1.09
N ILE A 54 1.49 13.13 0.80
CA ILE A 54 0.51 12.63 1.79
C ILE A 54 0.96 11.32 2.47
N PRO A 55 1.43 10.28 1.75
CA PRO A 55 1.90 9.05 2.40
C PRO A 55 3.07 9.31 3.36
N GLY A 56 3.99 10.21 3.01
CA GLY A 56 5.11 10.59 3.86
C GLY A 56 4.66 11.37 5.10
N LEU A 57 3.69 12.27 4.97
CA LEU A 57 3.15 13.05 6.09
C LEU A 57 2.38 12.18 7.08
N VAL A 58 1.66 11.18 6.58
CA VAL A 58 1.03 10.14 7.41
C VAL A 58 2.11 9.30 8.11
N ALA A 59 3.15 8.88 7.39
CA ALA A 59 4.24 8.09 7.95
C ALA A 59 5.05 8.85 9.00
N ALA A 60 5.17 10.18 8.87
CA ALA A 60 5.77 11.08 9.84
C ALA A 60 4.86 11.36 11.05
N GLY A 61 3.58 11.00 10.99
CA GLY A 61 2.59 11.30 12.03
C GLY A 61 2.18 12.77 12.08
N SER A 62 2.51 13.56 11.04
CA SER A 62 2.13 14.98 10.95
C SER A 62 0.65 15.18 10.63
N ILE A 63 0.06 14.20 9.93
CA ILE A 63 -1.37 14.11 9.65
C ILE A 63 -1.84 12.67 9.83
N THR A 64 -3.11 12.49 10.13
CA THR A 64 -3.75 11.19 10.28
C THR A 64 -4.62 10.84 9.08
N ARG A 65 -5.05 9.58 8.99
CA ARG A 65 -6.02 9.16 7.97
C ARG A 65 -7.36 9.86 8.19
N GLU A 66 -7.73 10.08 9.44
CA GLU A 66 -8.92 10.79 9.86
C GLU A 66 -8.89 12.24 9.35
N ASP A 67 -7.76 12.94 9.45
CA ASP A 67 -7.60 14.31 8.93
C ASP A 67 -7.86 14.37 7.42
N ILE A 68 -7.30 13.40 6.68
CA ILE A 68 -7.47 13.30 5.22
C ILE A 68 -8.94 13.04 4.87
N MET A 69 -9.60 12.12 5.58
CA MET A 69 -11.00 11.78 5.33
C MET A 69 -11.94 12.94 5.67
N ALA A 70 -11.69 13.66 6.77
CA ALA A 70 -12.46 14.84 7.17
C ALA A 70 -12.33 15.97 6.13
N TYR A 71 -11.12 16.20 5.61
CA TYR A 71 -10.90 17.17 4.56
C TYR A 71 -11.55 16.75 3.24
N ALA A 72 -11.34 15.49 2.81
CA ALA A 72 -11.92 14.96 1.58
C ALA A 72 -13.45 15.02 1.60
N ALA A 73 -14.10 14.70 2.73
CA ALA A 73 -15.56 14.77 2.85
C ALA A 73 -16.15 16.17 2.60
N THR A 74 -15.33 17.22 2.70
CA THR A 74 -15.74 18.62 2.48
C THR A 74 -15.69 19.01 1.00
N TYR A 75 -14.87 18.35 0.18
CA TYR A 75 -14.53 18.78 -1.19
C TYR A 75 -14.79 17.71 -2.27
N ALA A 76 -14.93 16.43 -1.89
CA ALA A 76 -14.76 15.28 -2.81
C ALA A 76 -15.87 15.02 -3.84
N VAL A 77 -16.94 15.81 -3.92
CA VAL A 77 -18.00 15.57 -4.93
C VAL A 77 -18.17 16.74 -5.89
N GLU A 78 -17.97 17.97 -5.43
CA GLU A 78 -18.19 19.16 -6.27
C GLU A 78 -16.94 19.60 -7.05
N ASP A 79 -15.74 19.17 -6.62
CA ASP A 79 -14.46 19.59 -7.21
C ASP A 79 -13.90 18.64 -8.28
N LEU A 80 -14.50 17.45 -8.46
CA LEU A 80 -14.08 16.48 -9.47
C LEU A 80 -14.89 16.68 -10.73
N ASP A 81 -14.22 16.82 -11.88
CA ASP A 81 -14.92 16.77 -13.16
C ASP A 81 -15.30 15.33 -13.56
N ASP A 82 -16.20 15.18 -14.55
CA ASP A 82 -16.68 13.87 -14.99
C ASP A 82 -15.55 12.95 -15.51
N VAL A 83 -14.46 13.52 -16.05
CA VAL A 83 -13.30 12.76 -16.56
C VAL A 83 -12.47 12.22 -15.40
N GLU A 84 -12.24 13.04 -14.38
CA GLU A 84 -11.55 12.64 -13.16
C GLU A 84 -12.34 11.58 -12.40
N LEU A 85 -13.66 11.75 -12.30
CA LEU A 85 -14.55 10.76 -11.69
C LEU A 85 -14.51 9.42 -12.46
N ALA A 86 -14.58 9.46 -13.79
CA ALA A 86 -14.49 8.26 -14.62
C ALA A 86 -13.16 7.51 -14.43
N ARG A 87 -12.03 8.23 -14.33
CA ARG A 87 -10.72 7.63 -14.02
C ARG A 87 -10.72 6.93 -12.67
N ILE A 88 -11.22 7.59 -11.62
CA ILE A 88 -11.33 6.99 -10.28
C ILE A 88 -12.21 5.72 -10.32
N MET A 89 -13.29 5.71 -11.10
CA MET A 89 -14.13 4.52 -11.26
C MET A 89 -13.38 3.37 -11.91
N VAL A 90 -12.62 3.63 -12.98
CA VAL A 90 -11.80 2.61 -13.67
C VAL A 90 -10.76 2.02 -12.71
N GLU A 91 -9.98 2.85 -12.03
CA GLU A 91 -8.96 2.40 -11.07
C GLU A 91 -9.56 1.53 -9.95
N ARG A 92 -10.74 1.92 -9.43
CA ARG A 92 -11.45 1.13 -8.41
C ARG A 92 -11.91 -0.23 -8.93
N LEU A 93 -12.34 -0.34 -10.18
CA LEU A 93 -12.75 -1.61 -10.77
C LEU A 93 -11.54 -2.54 -10.94
N GLU A 94 -10.43 -2.02 -11.49
CA GLU A 94 -9.18 -2.79 -11.64
C GLU A 94 -8.66 -3.30 -10.29
N GLN A 95 -8.73 -2.49 -9.24
CA GLN A 95 -8.28 -2.89 -7.91
C GLN A 95 -9.17 -3.99 -7.31
N ARG A 96 -10.49 -3.92 -7.50
CA ARG A 96 -11.43 -4.98 -7.08
C ARG A 96 -11.21 -6.30 -7.82
N GLU A 97 -10.86 -6.25 -9.10
CA GLU A 97 -10.54 -7.45 -9.87
C GLU A 97 -9.28 -8.12 -9.32
N LYS A 98 -8.21 -7.36 -9.07
CA LYS A 98 -6.98 -7.87 -8.42
C LYS A 98 -7.24 -8.49 -7.04
N GLU A 99 -8.15 -7.92 -6.26
CA GLU A 99 -8.52 -8.44 -4.94
C GLU A 99 -9.39 -9.71 -5.02
N ASN A 100 -10.20 -9.86 -6.08
CA ASN A 100 -11.05 -11.03 -6.31
C ASN A 100 -10.36 -12.19 -7.04
N GLU A 101 -9.14 -12.01 -7.55
CA GLU A 101 -8.26 -13.09 -7.98
C GLU A 101 -7.77 -13.90 -6.76
N MET A 102 -8.69 -14.63 -6.11
CA MET A 102 -8.28 -15.74 -5.24
C MET A 102 -7.49 -16.76 -6.08
N PRO A 103 -6.37 -17.30 -5.58
CA PRO A 103 -5.64 -18.32 -6.33
C PRO A 103 -6.53 -19.53 -6.56
N LEU A 104 -6.70 -19.93 -7.82
CA LEU A 104 -7.45 -21.13 -8.25
C LEU A 104 -6.95 -22.43 -7.60
N ASN A 105 -5.84 -22.42 -6.85
CA ASN A 105 -5.31 -23.61 -6.17
C ASN A 105 -6.00 -23.93 -4.82
N ALA A 106 -6.90 -23.08 -4.33
CA ALA A 106 -7.49 -23.23 -2.99
C ALA A 106 -8.72 -24.16 -2.92
N VAL A 107 -9.14 -24.78 -4.03
CA VAL A 107 -10.36 -25.62 -4.09
C VAL A 107 -10.16 -27.04 -4.63
N ALA A 108 -8.95 -27.60 -4.51
CA ALA A 108 -8.76 -29.05 -4.67
C ALA A 108 -8.59 -29.72 -3.31
N TYR A 109 -9.69 -29.98 -2.60
CA TYR A 109 -9.66 -30.96 -1.51
C TYR A 109 -9.62 -32.35 -2.14
N ASN A 110 -8.41 -32.89 -2.36
CA ASN A 110 -8.18 -34.30 -2.71
C ASN A 110 -8.23 -35.16 -1.44
N GLY A 111 -9.37 -35.13 -0.75
CA GLY A 111 -9.64 -36.09 0.33
C GLY A 111 -9.84 -37.49 -0.26
N PRO A 112 -9.40 -38.56 0.42
CA PRO A 112 -9.55 -39.92 -0.08
C PRO A 112 -11.03 -40.27 -0.25
N ASP A 113 -11.39 -40.90 -1.37
CA ASP A 113 -12.74 -41.43 -1.63
C ASP A 113 -13.10 -42.45 -0.52
N GLU A 114 -14.01 -42.09 0.39
CA GLU A 114 -14.42 -42.90 1.56
C GLU A 114 -15.33 -44.10 1.20
N ASP A 115 -15.30 -44.58 -0.04
CA ASP A 115 -16.32 -45.49 -0.55
C ASP A 115 -15.81 -46.92 -0.80
N ALA A 116 -14.55 -47.22 -0.49
CA ALA A 116 -13.89 -48.44 -0.96
C ALA A 116 -13.53 -49.48 0.10
N GLU A 117 -14.21 -49.58 1.25
CA GLU A 117 -14.07 -50.78 2.12
C GLU A 117 -15.40 -51.22 2.75
N ARG A 118 -16.26 -51.86 1.94
CA ARG A 118 -17.20 -52.88 2.45
C ARG A 118 -16.61 -54.26 2.17
N GLY A 119 -15.67 -54.66 3.01
CA GLY A 119 -15.14 -56.01 3.05
C GLY A 119 -16.26 -57.02 3.30
N PHE A 120 -16.39 -57.98 2.38
CA PHE A 120 -17.08 -59.24 2.58
C PHE A 120 -16.44 -59.96 3.78
N ASN A 121 -17.15 -60.03 4.90
CA ASN A 121 -16.88 -61.04 5.93
C ASN A 121 -17.95 -62.13 5.79
N ASP A 122 -17.68 -63.06 4.87
CA ASP A 122 -18.14 -64.44 5.00
C ASP A 122 -17.32 -65.07 6.12
N ASP A 123 -17.92 -65.35 7.27
CA ASP A 123 -17.42 -66.38 8.18
C ASP A 123 -18.57 -67.28 8.61
N TYR A 124 -18.56 -68.46 8.01
CA TYR A 124 -19.32 -69.64 8.41
C TYR A 124 -18.59 -70.37 9.55
N SER A 125 -19.41 -70.93 10.45
CA SER A 125 -19.17 -72.12 11.28
C SER A 125 -18.46 -72.00 12.64
N GLY A 126 -19.17 -72.50 13.66
CA GLY A 126 -18.68 -72.84 15.00
C GLY A 126 -19.82 -72.99 16.00
#